data_AF-A0A430R0C4-F1
#
_entry.id   AF-A0A430R0C4-F1
#
_cell.length_a   1.000
_cell.length_b   1.000
_cell.length_c   1.000
_cell.angle_alpha   90.00
_cell.angle_beta   90.00
_cell.angle_gamma   90.00
#
_symmetry.space_group_name_H-M   'P 1'
#
loop_
_entity.id
_entity.type
_entity.pdbx_description
1 polymer ?
#
loop_
_entity_poly.entity_id
_entity_poly.type
_entity_poly.pdbx_seq_one_letter_code
_entity_poly.pdbx_strand_id
1 'polypeptide(L)'
;LIPMHMPPFARLQWADPAYEAVWGPRINRISQVFHRLEVLSVAAGLRRVATAHFRPEDLPRGVMELARMGLSYLPLRQVGAYTGFAHYHPPVEPGKPWTYYGVVGRPEDLAAFASATDRGDHSALGELLGYPACCRAFFSEVWTAGFVDPVWHA
;
A
#
# COMPACT_ATOMS: atom_id res chain seq x y z
N LEU A 1 -1.26 -6.38 28.89
CA LEU A 1 -2.04 -6.69 27.67
C LEU A 1 -1.13 -7.45 26.73
N ILE A 2 -1.47 -8.70 26.39
CA ILE A 2 -0.75 -9.46 25.36
C ILE A 2 -1.11 -8.79 24.02
N PRO A 3 -0.17 -8.31 23.21
CA PRO A 3 -0.49 -7.75 21.91
C PRO A 3 -1.00 -8.88 21.01
N MET A 4 -2.31 -8.89 20.77
CA MET A 4 -2.95 -9.84 19.86
C MET A 4 -2.75 -9.33 18.42
N HIS A 5 -1.62 -9.70 17.80
CA HIS A 5 -1.38 -9.45 16.39
C HIS A 5 -1.90 -10.63 15.57
N MET A 6 -2.90 -10.39 14.72
CA MET A 6 -3.38 -11.39 13.77
C MET A 6 -2.53 -11.30 12.49
N PRO A 7 -1.84 -12.39 12.08
CA PRO A 7 -1.12 -12.36 10.82
C PRO A 7 -2.09 -12.19 9.64
N PRO A 8 -1.67 -11.55 8.53
CA PRO A 8 -2.46 -11.53 7.29
C PRO A 8 -2.88 -12.95 6.89
N PHE A 9 -4.17 -13.26 6.94
CA PHE A 9 -4.71 -14.59 6.63
C PHE A 9 -5.70 -14.58 5.45
N ALA A 10 -5.95 -13.40 4.87
CA ALA A 10 -6.83 -13.26 3.72
C ALA A 10 -6.28 -14.03 2.53
N ARG A 11 -7.00 -15.08 2.13
CA ARG A 11 -6.66 -15.95 1.00
C ARG A 11 -7.86 -16.09 0.08
N LEU A 12 -7.60 -16.15 -1.21
CA LEU A 12 -8.61 -16.57 -2.18
C LEU A 12 -8.87 -18.07 -1.99
N GLN A 13 -10.13 -18.44 -1.87
CA GLN A 13 -10.55 -19.84 -1.86
C GLN A 13 -11.33 -20.12 -3.15
N TRP A 14 -10.99 -21.23 -3.79
CA TRP A 14 -11.61 -21.67 -5.03
C TRP A 14 -12.54 -22.83 -4.74
N ALA A 15 -13.74 -22.79 -5.31
CA ALA A 15 -14.68 -23.91 -5.20
C ALA A 15 -14.20 -25.16 -5.96
N ASP A 16 -13.34 -24.97 -6.98
CA ASP A 16 -12.81 -26.02 -7.84
C ASP A 16 -11.39 -25.65 -8.33
N PRO A 17 -10.42 -26.58 -8.32
CA PRO A 17 -9.07 -26.35 -8.88
C PRO A 17 -9.06 -25.88 -10.35
N ALA A 18 -10.05 -26.28 -11.15
CA ALA A 18 -10.20 -25.84 -12.53
C ALA A 18 -10.46 -24.33 -12.63
N TYR A 19 -11.17 -23.74 -11.66
CA TYR A 19 -11.36 -22.29 -11.59
C TYR A 19 -10.09 -21.56 -11.20
N GLU A 20 -9.31 -22.11 -10.25
CA GLU A 20 -8.01 -21.54 -9.88
C GLU A 20 -7.08 -21.46 -11.09
N ALA A 21 -6.99 -22.54 -11.87
CA ALA A 21 -6.14 -22.61 -13.05
C ALA A 21 -6.46 -21.53 -14.10
N VAL A 22 -7.75 -21.18 -14.25
CA VAL A 22 -8.20 -20.16 -15.21
C VAL A 22 -8.11 -18.75 -14.64
N TRP A 23 -8.61 -18.54 -13.42
CA TRP A 23 -8.84 -17.22 -12.85
C TRP A 23 -7.68 -16.74 -11.99
N GLY A 24 -6.95 -17.62 -11.31
CA GLY A 24 -5.81 -17.25 -10.46
C GLY A 24 -4.77 -16.38 -11.19
N PRO A 25 -4.26 -16.81 -12.35
CA PRO A 25 -3.32 -16.02 -13.14
C PRO A 25 -3.92 -14.68 -13.62
N ARG A 26 -5.22 -14.65 -13.95
CA ARG A 26 -5.91 -13.44 -14.42
C ARG A 26 -6.06 -12.41 -13.31
N ILE A 27 -6.52 -12.83 -12.13
CA ILE A 27 -6.65 -11.97 -10.95
C ILE A 27 -5.28 -11.43 -10.54
N ASN A 28 -4.24 -12.27 -10.55
CA ASN A 28 -2.87 -11.82 -10.27
C ASN A 28 -2.40 -10.73 -11.26
N ARG A 29 -2.68 -10.91 -12.56
CA ARG A 29 -2.33 -9.92 -13.57
C ARG A 29 -3.12 -8.61 -13.39
N ILE A 30 -4.40 -8.71 -13.09
CA ILE A 30 -5.26 -7.56 -12.79
C ILE A 30 -4.72 -6.79 -11.58
N SER A 31 -4.39 -7.49 -10.50
CA SER A 31 -3.80 -6.89 -9.29
C SER A 31 -2.50 -6.12 -9.59
N GLN A 32 -1.59 -6.73 -10.37
CA GLN A 32 -0.37 -6.05 -10.82
C GLN A 32 -0.65 -4.79 -11.66
N VAL A 33 -1.66 -4.85 -12.54
CA VAL A 33 -2.08 -3.70 -13.34
C VAL A 33 -2.69 -2.61 -12.45
N PHE A 34 -3.47 -2.97 -11.43
CA PHE A 34 -4.01 -1.99 -10.48
C PHE A 34 -2.90 -1.19 -9.79
N HIS A 35 -1.88 -1.84 -9.23
CA HIS A 35 -0.73 -1.15 -8.62
C HIS A 35 0.03 -0.25 -9.60
N ARG A 36 0.05 -0.61 -10.89
CA ARG A 36 0.63 0.23 -11.93
C ARG A 36 -0.26 1.42 -12.28
N LEU A 37 -1.57 1.22 -12.44
CA LEU A 37 -2.55 2.27 -12.71
C LEU A 37 -2.56 3.31 -11.61
N GLU A 38 -2.39 2.84 -10.38
CA GLU A 38 -2.13 3.64 -9.21
C GLU A 38 -0.98 4.65 -9.46
N VAL A 39 0.22 4.21 -9.80
CA VAL A 39 1.34 5.13 -10.12
C VAL A 39 1.03 6.02 -11.33
N LEU A 40 0.45 5.45 -12.39
CA LEU A 40 0.11 6.20 -13.61
C LEU A 40 -0.92 7.31 -13.36
N SER A 41 -1.84 7.12 -12.41
CA SER A 41 -2.82 8.14 -12.05
C SER A 41 -2.18 9.34 -11.34
N VAL A 42 -1.04 9.14 -10.66
CA VAL A 42 -0.20 10.27 -10.15
C VAL A 42 0.44 11.01 -11.31
N ALA A 43 1.04 10.28 -12.25
CA ALA A 43 1.66 10.87 -13.44
C ALA A 43 0.63 11.68 -14.26
N ALA A 44 -0.61 11.20 -14.33
CA ALA A 44 -1.72 11.87 -15.01
C ALA A 44 -2.35 13.02 -14.19
N GLY A 45 -1.91 13.25 -12.95
CA GLY A 45 -2.45 14.31 -12.08
C GLY A 45 -3.84 14.04 -11.52
N LEU A 46 -4.33 12.79 -11.58
CA LEU A 46 -5.63 12.39 -11.02
C LEU A 46 -5.58 12.22 -9.50
N ARG A 47 -4.39 11.95 -8.95
CA ARG A 47 -4.12 11.89 -7.52
C ARG A 47 -2.74 12.44 -7.19
N ARG A 48 -2.54 12.88 -5.95
CA ARG A 48 -1.28 13.53 -5.54
C ARG A 48 -0.16 12.52 -5.31
N VAL A 49 -0.48 11.39 -4.66
CA VAL A 49 0.52 10.35 -4.39
C VAL A 49 -0.02 8.93 -4.56
N ALA A 50 0.90 7.97 -4.63
CA ALA A 50 0.68 6.54 -4.63
C ALA A 50 1.58 5.88 -3.59
N THR A 51 1.09 4.88 -2.85
CA THR A 51 2.02 3.97 -2.16
C THR A 51 2.64 3.00 -3.17
N ALA A 52 3.88 2.60 -2.93
CA ALA A 52 4.56 1.61 -3.76
C ALA A 52 5.51 0.76 -2.94
N HIS A 53 5.72 -0.47 -3.39
CA HIS A 53 6.71 -1.38 -2.86
C HIS A 53 7.76 -1.67 -3.92
N PHE A 54 9.04 -1.57 -3.54
CA PHE A 54 10.15 -2.02 -4.37
C PHE A 54 10.97 -3.06 -3.64
N ARG A 55 11.27 -4.18 -4.31
CA ARG A 55 12.37 -5.02 -3.84
C ARG A 55 13.69 -4.25 -3.96
N PRO A 56 14.67 -4.51 -3.09
CA PRO A 56 15.96 -3.81 -3.13
C PRO A 56 16.63 -3.84 -4.51
N GLU A 57 16.57 -4.98 -5.18
CA GLU A 57 17.10 -5.22 -6.52
C GLU A 57 16.36 -4.46 -7.62
N ASP A 58 15.07 -4.17 -7.43
CA ASP A 58 14.22 -3.51 -8.43
C ASP A 58 14.23 -1.98 -8.27
N LEU A 59 14.62 -1.47 -7.10
CA LEU A 59 14.54 -0.06 -6.75
C LEU A 59 15.29 0.86 -7.74
N PRO A 60 16.55 0.60 -8.16
CA PRO A 60 17.25 1.50 -9.07
C PRO A 60 16.52 1.67 -10.39
N ARG A 61 16.02 0.56 -10.96
CA ARG A 61 15.25 0.58 -12.20
C ARG A 61 13.91 1.30 -12.01
N GLY A 62 13.20 0.98 -10.93
CA GLY A 62 11.91 1.58 -10.62
C GLY A 62 11.97 3.10 -10.48
N VAL A 63 12.95 3.62 -9.74
CA VAL A 63 13.16 5.06 -9.56
C VAL A 63 13.50 5.75 -10.89
N MET A 64 14.28 5.11 -11.76
CA MET A 64 14.54 5.65 -13.10
C MET A 64 13.28 5.71 -13.97
N GLU A 65 12.40 4.71 -13.89
CA GLU A 65 11.12 4.72 -14.61
C GLU A 65 10.20 5.83 -14.09
N LEU A 66 10.15 6.05 -12.77
CA LEU A 66 9.42 7.17 -12.14
C LEU A 66 9.97 8.53 -12.58
N ALA A 67 11.29 8.71 -12.60
CA ALA A 67 11.92 9.95 -13.01
C ALA A 67 11.56 10.33 -14.47
N ARG A 68 11.44 9.35 -15.38
CA ARG A 68 10.98 9.58 -16.75
C ARG A 68 9.53 10.07 -16.83
N MET A 69 8.72 9.79 -15.82
CA MET A 69 7.35 10.29 -15.67
C MET A 69 7.28 11.62 -14.90
N GLY A 70 8.43 12.22 -14.53
CA GLY A 70 8.48 13.42 -13.69
C GLY A 70 8.08 13.16 -12.24
N LEU A 71 8.18 11.91 -11.79
CA LEU A 71 7.83 11.48 -10.43
C LEU A 71 9.08 11.09 -9.65
N SER A 72 8.97 11.22 -8.33
CA SER A 72 9.99 10.78 -7.37
C SER A 72 9.42 9.71 -6.45
N TYR A 73 10.30 8.94 -5.82
CA TYR A 73 9.96 7.96 -4.80
C TYR A 73 10.66 8.27 -3.49
N LEU A 74 9.90 8.30 -2.39
CA LEU A 74 10.41 8.44 -1.03
C LEU A 74 10.24 7.11 -0.30
N PRO A 75 11.33 6.36 -0.03
CA PRO A 75 11.26 5.17 0.81
C PRO A 75 10.99 5.60 2.26
N LEU A 76 9.95 5.02 2.87
CA LEU A 76 9.56 5.33 4.25
C LEU A 76 10.05 4.26 5.22
N ARG A 77 9.93 2.98 4.87
CA ARG A 77 10.26 1.85 5.76
C ARG A 77 10.72 0.62 4.97
N GLN A 78 11.51 -0.23 5.61
CA GLN A 78 11.69 -1.61 5.16
C GLN A 78 10.59 -2.47 5.79
N VAL A 79 9.98 -3.34 4.98
CA VAL A 79 8.87 -4.19 5.43
C VAL A 79 9.09 -5.61 4.94
N GLY A 80 8.82 -6.60 5.79
CA GLY A 80 8.83 -8.00 5.39
C GLY A 80 7.88 -8.26 4.22
N ALA A 81 8.22 -9.19 3.34
CA ALA A 81 7.30 -9.57 2.27
C ALA A 81 6.06 -10.28 2.84
N TYR A 82 4.89 -9.94 2.32
CA TYR A 82 3.62 -10.59 2.65
C TYR A 82 2.80 -10.83 1.39
N THR A 83 1.77 -11.69 1.51
CA THR A 83 0.81 -11.96 0.45
C THR A 83 -0.59 -11.65 0.95
N GLY A 84 -1.47 -11.20 0.05
CA GLY A 84 -2.84 -10.82 0.40
C GLY A 84 -2.94 -9.47 1.12
N PHE A 85 -4.06 -9.28 1.82
CA PHE A 85 -4.36 -8.07 2.56
C PHE A 85 -3.66 -8.07 3.92
N ALA A 86 -2.87 -7.03 4.20
CA ALA A 86 -2.27 -6.80 5.51
C ALA A 86 -2.71 -5.44 6.06
N HIS A 87 -3.22 -5.43 7.29
CA HIS A 87 -3.58 -4.21 8.03
C HIS A 87 -2.36 -3.56 8.70
N TYR A 88 -1.18 -4.16 8.58
CA TYR A 88 0.09 -3.64 9.09
C TYR A 88 1.26 -4.04 8.19
N HIS A 89 2.39 -3.36 8.37
CA HIS A 89 3.64 -3.74 7.72
C HIS A 89 4.43 -4.70 8.62
N PRO A 90 4.67 -5.96 8.21
CA PRO A 90 5.43 -6.91 9.01
C PRO A 90 6.90 -6.49 9.12
N PRO A 91 7.56 -6.83 10.24
CA PRO A 91 8.97 -6.54 10.42
C PRO A 91 9.82 -7.31 9.41
N VAL A 92 11.02 -6.79 9.14
CA VAL A 92 12.04 -7.52 8.37
C VAL A 92 12.67 -8.59 9.26
N GLU A 93 12.78 -9.81 8.74
CA GLU A 93 13.42 -10.92 9.42
C GLU A 93 14.71 -11.35 8.70
N PRO A 94 15.79 -11.68 9.42
CA PRO A 94 17.04 -12.14 8.81
C PRO A 94 16.82 -13.33 7.87
N GLY A 95 17.36 -13.24 6.66
CA GLY A 95 17.27 -14.30 5.65
C GLY A 95 15.92 -14.42 4.93
N LYS A 96 14.92 -13.59 5.27
CA LYS A 96 13.62 -13.56 4.58
C LYS A 96 13.52 -12.40 3.57
N PRO A 97 12.70 -12.53 2.50
CA PRO A 97 12.46 -11.44 1.56
C PRO A 97 11.80 -10.22 2.20
N TRP A 98 12.17 -9.03 1.73
CA TRP A 98 11.62 -7.75 2.20
C TRP A 98 11.53 -6.74 1.04
N THR A 99 10.81 -5.64 1.27
CA THR A 99 10.66 -4.54 0.30
C THR A 99 10.84 -3.19 0.99
N TYR A 100 11.24 -2.18 0.21
CA TYR A 100 11.02 -0.79 0.59
C TYR A 100 9.54 -0.47 0.38
N TYR A 101 8.85 -0.09 1.45
CA TYR A 101 7.57 0.60 1.38
C TYR A 101 7.82 2.10 1.33
N GLY A 102 7.14 2.78 0.41
CA GLY A 102 7.27 4.22 0.27
C GLY A 102 6.15 4.83 -0.54
N VAL A 103 6.36 6.07 -0.93
CA VAL A 103 5.37 6.89 -1.61
C VAL A 103 5.97 7.49 -2.88
N VAL A 104 5.18 7.48 -3.95
CA VAL A 104 5.48 8.06 -5.26
C VAL A 104 4.67 9.33 -5.44
N GLY A 105 5.31 10.40 -5.90
CA GLY A 105 4.68 11.72 -6.02
C GLY A 105 5.65 12.79 -6.50
N ARG A 106 5.19 14.05 -6.48
CA ARG A 106 6.02 15.23 -6.70
C ARG A 106 6.68 15.68 -5.40
N PRO A 107 7.84 16.38 -5.43
CA PRO A 107 8.60 16.72 -4.23
C PRO A 107 7.77 17.35 -3.09
N GLU A 108 6.87 18.26 -3.42
CA GLU A 108 5.97 18.93 -2.48
C GLU A 108 4.97 17.97 -1.83
N ASP A 109 4.43 17.03 -2.59
CA ASP A 109 3.49 16.02 -2.10
C ASP A 109 4.20 14.96 -1.24
N LEU A 110 5.43 14.59 -1.62
CA LEU A 110 6.28 13.68 -0.84
C LEU A 110 6.61 14.28 0.53
N ALA A 111 6.97 15.56 0.58
CA ALA A 111 7.23 16.27 1.83
C ALA A 111 5.98 16.36 2.71
N ALA A 112 4.82 16.65 2.10
CA ALA A 112 3.54 16.66 2.82
C ALA A 112 3.19 15.27 3.39
N PHE A 113 3.41 14.20 2.61
CA PHE A 113 3.15 12.83 3.04
C PHE A 113 4.08 12.38 4.17
N ALA A 114 5.38 12.71 4.07
CA ALA A 114 6.34 12.43 5.14
C ALA A 114 5.93 13.14 6.44
N SER A 115 5.60 14.42 6.35
CA SER A 115 5.16 15.21 7.51
C SER A 115 3.87 14.66 8.14
N ALA A 116 2.89 14.25 7.33
CA ALA A 116 1.67 13.60 7.82
C ALA A 116 1.96 12.23 8.46
N THR A 117 2.91 11.47 7.89
CA THR A 117 3.37 10.18 8.44
C THR A 117 3.98 10.37 9.83
N ASP A 118 4.87 11.36 10.00
CA ASP A 118 5.55 11.65 11.27
C ASP A 118 4.57 12.08 12.36
N ARG A 119 3.50 12.80 12.00
CA ARG A 119 2.44 13.22 12.92
C ARG A 119 1.38 12.15 13.19
N GLY A 120 1.37 11.05 12.46
CA GLY A 120 0.28 10.06 12.50
C GLY A 120 -1.06 10.62 12.00
N ASP A 121 -1.04 11.60 11.09
CA ASP A 121 -2.24 12.27 10.58
C ASP A 121 -2.88 11.46 9.44
N HIS A 122 -3.69 10.48 9.83
CA HIS A 122 -4.37 9.58 8.89
C HIS A 122 -5.31 10.31 7.91
N SER A 123 -5.91 11.43 8.33
CA SER A 123 -6.80 12.20 7.46
C SER A 123 -6.03 12.90 6.35
N ALA A 124 -4.87 13.52 6.66
CA ALA A 124 -4.00 14.11 5.66
C ALA A 124 -3.40 13.06 4.70
N LEU A 125 -2.97 11.92 5.23
CA LEU A 125 -2.48 10.79 4.41
C LEU A 125 -3.56 10.32 3.45
N GLY A 126 -4.79 10.15 3.95
CA GLY A 126 -5.93 9.73 3.14
C GLY A 126 -6.23 10.73 2.01
N GLU A 127 -6.11 12.03 2.27
CA GLU A 127 -6.33 13.07 1.27
C GLU A 127 -5.34 12.98 0.12
N LEU A 128 -4.06 12.86 0.47
CA LEU A 128 -2.97 12.76 -0.50
C LEU A 128 -3.12 11.53 -1.39
N LEU A 129 -3.60 10.42 -0.81
CA LEU A 129 -3.89 9.16 -1.52
C LEU A 129 -5.17 9.24 -2.38
N GLY A 130 -5.97 10.30 -2.25
CA GLY A 130 -7.19 10.51 -3.02
C GLY A 130 -8.45 9.88 -2.41
N TYR A 131 -8.45 9.55 -1.11
CA TYR A 131 -9.66 9.05 -0.45
C TYR A 131 -10.69 10.17 -0.24
N PRO A 132 -11.99 9.93 -0.53
CA PRO A 132 -13.05 10.90 -0.29
C PRO A 132 -13.16 11.33 1.18
N ALA A 133 -13.61 12.56 1.42
CA ALA A 133 -13.75 13.11 2.77
C ALA A 133 -14.59 12.22 3.71
N CYS A 134 -15.68 11.63 3.20
CA CYS A 134 -16.52 10.73 4.00
C CYS A 134 -15.78 9.45 4.44
N CYS A 135 -14.96 8.87 3.56
CA CYS A 135 -14.16 7.68 3.89
C CYS A 135 -13.09 8.00 4.93
N ARG A 136 -12.45 9.17 4.82
CA ARG A 136 -11.45 9.63 5.78
C ARG A 136 -12.05 9.90 7.15
N ALA A 137 -13.20 10.57 7.19
CA ALA A 137 -13.93 10.83 8.43
C ALA A 137 -14.33 9.53 9.14
N PHE A 138 -14.93 8.59 8.39
CA PHE A 138 -15.30 7.27 8.92
C PHE A 138 -14.08 6.50 9.44
N PHE A 139 -12.97 6.48 8.67
CA PHE A 139 -11.74 5.83 9.11
C PHE A 139 -11.20 6.42 10.40
N SER A 140 -11.13 7.75 10.51
CA SER A 140 -10.67 8.42 11.73
C SER A 140 -11.55 8.11 12.95
N GLU A 141 -12.87 8.06 12.77
CA GLU A 141 -13.81 7.71 13.85
C GLU A 141 -13.62 6.26 14.31
N VAL A 142 -13.63 5.31 13.37
CA VAL A 142 -13.63 3.87 13.67
C VAL A 142 -12.26 3.41 14.16
N TRP A 143 -11.17 3.86 13.51
CA TRP A 143 -9.83 3.43 13.88
C TRP A 143 -9.43 3.93 15.28
N THR A 144 -9.81 5.16 15.65
CA THR A 144 -9.55 5.69 17.01
C THR A 144 -10.42 5.04 18.08
N ALA A 145 -11.58 4.49 17.73
CA ALA A 145 -12.41 3.69 18.61
C ALA A 145 -11.84 2.26 18.88
N GLY A 146 -10.66 1.92 18.35
CA GLY A 146 -9.97 0.66 18.62
C GLY A 146 -10.33 -0.47 17.65
N PHE A 147 -10.99 -0.16 16.54
CA PHE A 147 -11.25 -1.14 15.49
C PHE A 147 -9.99 -1.38 14.66
N VAL A 148 -9.50 -2.63 14.69
CA VAL A 148 -8.25 -3.03 14.01
C VAL A 148 -8.53 -3.67 12.64
N ASP A 149 -9.75 -4.17 12.42
CA ASP A 149 -10.14 -4.85 11.19
C ASP A 149 -11.42 -4.22 10.60
N PRO A 150 -11.32 -3.50 9.46
CA PRO A 150 -12.48 -2.87 8.83
C PRO A 150 -13.41 -3.85 8.09
N VAL A 151 -13.04 -5.14 8.00
CA VAL A 151 -13.80 -6.19 7.29
C VAL A 151 -14.57 -7.06 8.28
N TRP A 152 -13.97 -7.43 9.41
CA TRP A 152 -14.55 -8.39 10.36
C TRP A 152 -15.08 -7.76 11.65
N HIS A 153 -14.74 -6.51 11.96
CA HIS A 153 -15.30 -5.78 13.11
C HIS A 153 -16.35 -4.73 12.71
N ALA A 154 -16.66 -4.57 11.42
CA ALA A 154 -17.74 -3.69 10.93
C ALA A 154 -19.08 -4.42 10.84
#